data_AF-A0A1V6CEK6-F1
#
_entry.id   AF-A0A1V6CEK6-F1
#
_cell.length_a   1.000
_cell.length_b   1.000
_cell.length_c   1.000
_cell.angle_alpha   90.00
_cell.angle_beta   90.00
_cell.angle_gamma   90.00
#
_symmetry.space_group_name_H-M   'P 1'
#
loop_
_entity.id
_entity.type
_entity.pdbx_description
1 polymer ?
#
loop_
_entity_poly.entity_id
_entity_poly.type
_entity_poly.pdbx_seq_one_letter_code
_entity_poly.pdbx_strand_id
1 'polypeptide(L)'
;MKKYLIILLIVAGICYYYNPPLENHIESLSILAPEKLTEGDNFQAKIRENLDFINFYVASATKDRQRLSIVTFGCLGRVFVIDKEWLSWLSKGRP
;
A
#
# COMPACT_ATOMS: atom_id res chain seq x y z
N MET A 1 -17.79 25.34 17.46
CA MET A 1 -17.43 23.95 17.80
C MET A 1 -18.18 22.94 16.92
N LYS A 2 -19.52 22.95 16.88
CA LYS A 2 -20.33 22.04 16.03
C LYS A 2 -19.94 22.03 14.54
N LYS A 3 -19.60 23.19 13.97
CA LYS A 3 -19.15 23.34 12.57
C LYS A 3 -17.88 22.53 12.22
N TYR A 4 -16.92 22.45 13.15
CA TYR A 4 -15.69 21.67 12.93
C TYR A 4 -15.96 20.17 13.01
N LEU A 5 -16.92 19.76 13.84
CA LEU A 5 -17.34 18.37 13.98
C LEU A 5 -18.06 17.87 12.72
N ILE A 6 -18.90 18.72 12.11
CA ILE A 6 -19.54 18.43 10.81
C ILE A 6 -18.48 18.31 9.70
N ILE A 7 -17.52 19.23 9.65
CA ILE A 7 -16.41 19.17 8.67
C ILE A 7 -15.60 17.88 8.86
N LEU A 8 -15.28 17.52 10.09
CA LEU A 8 -14.54 16.28 10.40
C LEU A 8 -15.30 15.04 9.90
N LEU A 9 -16.61 14.97 10.12
CA LEU A 9 -17.44 13.84 9.66
C LEU A 9 -17.49 13.74 8.13
N ILE A 10 -17.60 14.88 7.44
CA ILE A 10 -17.57 14.92 5.97
C ILE A 10 -16.21 14.44 5.45
N VAL A 11 -15.11 14.95 6.01
CA VAL A 11 -13.76 14.55 5.63
C VAL A 11 -13.53 13.05 5.90
N ALA A 12 -13.93 12.55 7.07
CA ALA A 12 -13.83 11.13 7.40
C ALA A 12 -14.65 10.26 6.43
N GLY A 13 -15.86 10.68 6.06
CA GLY A 13 -16.68 9.99 5.08
C GLY A 13 -16.05 9.95 3.68
N ILE A 14 -15.47 11.05 3.23
CA ILE A 14 -14.73 11.13 1.96
C ILE A 14 -13.50 10.21 2.03
N CYS A 15 -12.68 10.32 3.07
CA CYS A 15 -11.49 9.47 3.23
C CYS A 15 -11.86 7.99 3.28
N TYR A 16 -12.99 7.63 3.91
CA TYR A 16 -13.48 6.25 3.96
C TYR A 16 -13.87 5.73 2.57
N TYR A 17 -14.63 6.52 1.82
CA TYR A 17 -15.08 6.13 0.48
C TYR A 17 -13.92 6.00 -0.52
N TYR A 18 -12.93 6.87 -0.41
CA TYR A 18 -11.76 6.88 -1.28
C TYR A 18 -10.55 6.13 -0.66
N ASN A 19 -10.74 5.31 0.37
CA ASN A 19 -9.61 4.59 0.95
C ASN A 19 -9.10 3.51 -0.04
N PRO A 20 -7.85 3.56 -0.51
CA PRO A 20 -7.41 2.65 -1.55
C PRO A 20 -7.34 1.19 -1.04
N PRO A 21 -7.90 0.23 -1.80
CA PRO A 21 -7.81 -1.20 -1.48
C PRO A 21 -6.40 -1.72 -1.76
N LEU A 22 -6.10 -2.92 -1.23
CA LEU A 22 -4.82 -3.61 -1.39
C LEU A 22 -4.34 -3.67 -2.87
N GLU A 23 -5.25 -3.86 -3.81
CA GLU A 23 -4.97 -3.90 -5.24
C GLU A 23 -4.24 -2.64 -5.73
N ASN A 24 -4.65 -1.45 -5.29
CA ASN A 24 -4.01 -0.20 -5.67
C ASN A 24 -2.59 -0.09 -5.09
N HIS A 25 -2.38 -0.66 -3.89
CA HIS A 25 -1.06 -0.71 -3.27
C HIS A 25 -0.09 -1.59 -4.06
N ILE A 26 -0.59 -2.75 -4.47
CA ILE A 26 0.16 -3.71 -5.27
C ILE A 26 0.46 -3.16 -6.67
N GLU A 27 -0.52 -2.52 -7.31
CA GLU A 27 -0.35 -1.86 -8.60
C GLU A 27 0.74 -0.78 -8.54
N SER A 28 0.73 0.04 -7.49
CA SER A 28 1.73 1.09 -7.27
C SER A 28 3.16 0.54 -7.14
N LEU A 29 3.31 -0.63 -6.53
CA LEU A 29 4.59 -1.34 -6.47
C LEU A 29 4.98 -1.94 -7.82
N SER A 30 4.01 -2.42 -8.58
CA SER A 30 4.22 -3.02 -9.90
C SER A 30 4.72 -1.99 -10.92
N ILE A 31 4.24 -0.75 -10.84
CA ILE A 31 4.72 0.38 -11.66
C ILE A 31 6.20 0.70 -11.40
N LEU A 32 6.67 0.50 -10.16
CA LEU A 32 8.05 0.75 -9.77
C LEU A 32 8.96 -0.48 -9.94
N ALA A 33 8.41 -1.63 -10.31
CA ALA A 33 9.17 -2.85 -10.44
C ALA A 33 10.11 -2.78 -11.65
N PRO A 34 11.41 -3.07 -11.50
CA PRO A 34 12.30 -3.22 -12.65
C PRO A 34 11.80 -4.36 -13.56
N GLU A 35 11.99 -4.20 -14.88
CA GLU A 35 11.48 -5.11 -15.93
C GLU A 35 11.83 -6.59 -15.69
N LYS A 36 12.99 -6.84 -15.09
CA LYS A 36 13.46 -8.18 -14.68
C LYS A 36 12.66 -8.86 -13.57
N LEU A 37 11.88 -8.10 -12.80
CA LEU A 37 11.00 -8.63 -11.73
C LEU A 37 9.60 -8.93 -12.24
N THR A 38 9.17 -8.27 -13.32
CA THR A 38 7.84 -8.40 -13.92
C THR A 38 7.69 -9.56 -14.91
N GLU A 39 8.79 -10.22 -15.29
CA GLU A 39 8.77 -11.44 -16.12
C GLU A 39 8.26 -12.65 -15.31
N GLY A 40 6.93 -12.77 -15.20
CA GLY A 40 6.25 -13.99 -14.77
C GLY A 40 4.99 -13.74 -13.94
N ASP A 41 3.99 -14.60 -14.13
CA ASP A 41 2.70 -14.60 -13.41
C ASP A 41 2.85 -14.69 -11.86
N ASN A 42 4.04 -15.05 -11.37
CA ASN A 42 4.37 -15.20 -9.95
C ASN A 42 4.79 -13.92 -9.23
N PHE A 43 5.04 -12.80 -9.91
CA PHE A 43 5.53 -11.60 -9.22
C PHE A 43 4.46 -10.97 -8.32
N GLN A 44 3.23 -10.86 -8.81
CA GLN A 44 2.09 -10.38 -8.04
C GLN A 44 1.79 -11.27 -6.83
N ALA A 45 1.89 -12.59 -7.02
CA ALA A 45 1.74 -13.56 -5.94
C ALA A 45 2.82 -13.36 -4.86
N LYS A 46 4.09 -13.20 -5.26
CA LYS A 46 5.19 -12.91 -4.32
C LYS A 46 4.96 -11.62 -3.54
N ILE A 47 4.46 -10.56 -4.17
CA ILE A 47 4.14 -9.32 -3.46
C ILE A 47 3.06 -9.58 -2.41
N ARG A 48 1.97 -10.27 -2.79
CA ARG A 48 0.86 -10.59 -1.89
C ARG A 48 1.28 -11.48 -0.71
N GLU A 49 2.20 -12.41 -0.93
CA GLU A 49 2.70 -13.31 0.12
C GLU A 49 3.55 -12.61 1.17
N ASN A 50 4.23 -11.51 0.81
CA ASN A 50 5.17 -10.81 1.69
C ASN A 50 4.59 -9.54 2.33
N LEU A 51 3.37 -9.14 1.97
CA LEU A 51 2.71 -7.96 2.52
C LEU A 51 1.56 -8.32 3.46
N ASP A 52 1.50 -7.62 4.58
CA ASP A 52 0.31 -7.50 5.42
C ASP A 52 -0.42 -6.21 5.07
N PHE A 53 -1.71 -6.34 4.74
CA PHE A 53 -2.59 -5.20 4.50
C PHE A 53 -3.28 -4.79 5.80
N ILE A 54 -3.27 -3.49 6.09
CA ILE A 54 -3.95 -2.90 7.24
C ILE A 54 -4.87 -1.80 6.74
N ASN A 55 -6.16 -1.90 7.07
CA ASN A 55 -7.17 -0.93 6.73
C ASN A 55 -7.66 -0.21 7.99
N PHE A 56 -7.46 1.10 8.06
CA PHE A 56 -7.83 1.97 9.17
C PHE A 56 -9.04 2.86 8.86
N TYR A 57 -9.98 2.37 8.03
CA TYR A 57 -11.17 3.07 7.55
C TYR A 57 -10.86 4.26 6.63
N VAL A 58 -10.14 5.29 7.11
CA VAL A 58 -9.81 6.52 6.37
C VAL A 58 -8.47 6.49 5.65
N ALA A 59 -7.66 5.47 5.96
CA ALA A 59 -6.37 5.23 5.37
C ALA A 59 -6.09 3.72 5.35
N SER A 60 -5.11 3.33 4.56
CA SER A 60 -4.67 1.96 4.42
C SER A 60 -3.16 1.92 4.31
N ALA A 61 -2.55 0.78 4.66
CA ALA A 61 -1.12 0.60 4.54
C ALA A 61 -0.80 -0.85 4.21
N THR A 62 0.33 -1.07 3.55
CA THR A 62 0.97 -2.38 3.49
C THR A 62 2.25 -2.36 4.29
N LYS A 63 2.49 -3.45 4.99
CA LYS A 63 3.69 -3.67 5.79
C LYS A 63 4.38 -4.95 5.31
N ASP A 64 5.70 -4.93 5.26
CA ASP A 64 6.46 -6.15 5.04
C ASP A 64 6.30 -7.10 6.23
N ARG A 65 6.04 -8.38 5.95
CA ARG A 65 5.84 -9.41 6.99
C ARG A 65 7.09 -9.69 7.82
N GLN A 66 8.28 -9.52 7.25
CA GLN A 66 9.54 -9.93 7.88
C GLN A 66 10.25 -8.75 8.57
N ARG A 67 10.43 -7.65 7.84
CA ARG A 67 11.08 -6.42 8.29
C ARG A 67 10.17 -5.55 9.15
N LEU A 68 8.86 -5.82 9.13
CA LEU A 68 7.84 -5.03 9.83
C LEU A 68 7.83 -3.54 9.42
N SER A 69 8.47 -3.21 8.29
CA SER A 69 8.50 -1.86 7.74
C SER A 69 7.26 -1.59 6.90
N ILE A 70 6.79 -0.34 6.92
CA ILE A 70 5.71 0.10 6.04
C ILE A 70 6.26 0.19 4.61
N VAL A 71 5.62 -0.51 3.69
CA VAL A 71 6.01 -0.54 2.27
C VAL A 71 5.20 0.49 1.50
N THR A 72 3.89 0.55 1.72
CA THR A 72 3.02 1.55 1.09
C THR A 72 2.02 2.13 2.08
N PHE A 73 1.58 3.35 1.79
CA PHE A 73 0.55 4.06 2.54
C PHE A 73 -0.49 4.62 1.59
N GLY A 74 -1.76 4.53 1.96
CA GLY A 74 -2.91 4.83 1.13
C GLY A 74 -3.86 5.78 1.85
N CYS A 75 -4.26 6.86 1.18
CA CYS A 75 -5.22 7.82 1.71
C CYS A 75 -5.80 8.67 0.57
N LEU A 76 -7.09 9.03 0.65
CA LEU A 76 -7.76 9.91 -0.32
C LEU A 76 -7.59 9.47 -1.79
N GLY A 77 -7.70 8.16 -2.04
CA GLY A 77 -7.61 7.56 -3.37
C GLY A 77 -6.20 7.48 -3.93
N ARG A 78 -5.18 7.85 -3.14
CA ARG A 78 -3.78 7.85 -3.56
C ARG A 78 -2.97 6.86 -2.73
N VAL A 79 -2.03 6.21 -3.40
CA VAL A 79 -1.04 5.35 -2.76
C VAL A 79 0.33 5.98 -2.88
N PHE A 80 1.08 5.91 -1.80
CA PHE A 80 2.45 6.36 -1.67
C PHE A 80 3.32 5.16 -1.35
N VAL A 81 4.38 4.96 -2.13
CA VAL A 81 5.40 3.94 -1.85
C VAL A 81 6.42 4.54 -0.90
N ILE A 82 6.48 3.97 0.30
CA ILE A 82 7.31 4.44 1.42
C ILE A 82 8.68 3.77 1.36
N ASP A 83 8.73 2.44 1.27
CA ASP A 83 9.97 1.67 1.11
C ASP A 83 10.21 1.37 -0.38
N LYS A 84 10.95 2.26 -1.05
CA LYS A 84 11.30 2.12 -2.49
C LYS A 84 12.31 1.00 -2.75
N GLU A 85 13.09 0.62 -1.75
CA GLU A 85 14.12 -0.42 -1.88
C GLU A 85 13.55 -1.83 -1.65
N TRP A 86 12.34 -1.91 -1.10
CA TRP A 86 11.66 -3.17 -0.82
C TRP A 86 11.59 -4.12 -2.01
N LEU A 87 11.34 -3.62 -3.22
CA LEU A 87 11.31 -4.43 -4.44
C LEU A 87 12.68 -5.02 -4.80
N SER A 88 13.76 -4.27 -4.56
CA SER A 88 15.13 -4.77 -4.75
C SER A 88 15.50 -5.81 -3.70
N TRP A 89 15.02 -5.64 -2.47
CA TRP A 89 15.18 -6.66 -1.42
C TRP A 89 14.41 -7.94 -1.77
N LEU A 90 13.15 -7.82 -2.22
CA LEU A 90 12.31 -8.94 -2.61
C LEU A 90 12.92 -9.74 -3.78
N SER A 91 13.57 -9.05 -4.73
CA SER A 91 14.17 -9.66 -5.91
C SER A 91 15.44 -10.45 -5.63
N LYS A 92 16.25 -10.00 -4.67
CA LYS A 92 17.50 -10.66 -4.28
C LYS A 92 17.29 -12.00 -3.58
N GLY A 93 16.04 -12.34 -3.24
CA GLY A 93 15.74 -13.48 -2.40
C GLY A 93 16.16 -13.23 -0.96
N ARG A 94 15.55 -13.97 -0.05
CA ARG A 94 15.91 -13.96 1.36
C ARG A 94 17.42 -14.25 1.52
N PRO A 95 18.13 -13.62 2.46
CA PRO A 95 19.35 -14.25 2.99
C PRO A 95 19.01 -15.62 3.60
#